data_AF-A0A151WJY3-F1
#
_entry.id   AF-A0A151WJY3-F1
#
_cell.length_a   1.000
_cell.length_b   1.000
_cell.length_c   1.000
_cell.angle_alpha   90.00
_cell.angle_beta   90.00
_cell.angle_gamma   90.00
#
_symmetry.space_group_name_H-M   'P 1'
#
loop_
_entity.id
_entity.type
_entity.pdbx_description
1 polymer ?
#
loop_
_entity_poly.entity_id
_entity_poly.type
_entity_poly.pdbx_seq_one_letter_code
_entity_poly.pdbx_strand_id
1 'polypeptide(L)'
;MIATAASVVNACQTQTGVATADIEAVRNGQWPETRQLKCYMYCLWEQFGLVDDKRELSLNGMLTFFQRIPAYRAEVEKAISECKGIAKGDNCEYAYAFNKCYAELSPRVSDFILFNRNENYPHLTRDRTVRFRLTIYSNERGEETTA
;
A
#
# COMPACT_ATOMS: atom_id res chain seq x y z
N MET A 1 -5.22 12.93 13.32
CA MET A 1 -5.67 13.36 11.98
C MET A 1 -5.66 12.13 11.09
N ILE A 2 -6.79 11.71 10.53
CA ILE A 2 -6.80 10.57 9.60
C ILE A 2 -6.37 11.11 8.25
N ALA A 3 -5.08 10.98 7.93
CA ALA A 3 -4.56 11.22 6.60
C ALA A 3 -5.22 10.20 5.66
N THR A 4 -5.78 10.66 4.53
CA THR A 4 -6.27 9.76 3.49
C THR A 4 -5.08 9.06 2.83
N ALA A 5 -5.29 7.89 2.24
CA ALA A 5 -4.23 7.18 1.50
C ALA A 5 -3.58 8.09 0.43
N ALA A 6 -4.39 8.91 -0.25
CA ALA A 6 -3.89 9.90 -1.22
C ALA A 6 -2.98 10.97 -0.57
N SER A 7 -3.32 11.47 0.61
CA SER A 7 -2.46 12.44 1.31
C SER A 7 -1.12 11.82 1.76
N VAL A 8 -1.14 10.55 2.19
CA VAL A 8 0.09 9.81 2.55
C VAL A 8 0.99 9.64 1.33
N VAL A 9 0.43 9.23 0.20
CA VAL A 9 1.18 9.07 -1.05
C VAL A 9 1.80 10.40 -1.49
N ASN A 10 1.03 11.49 -1.49
CA ASN A 10 1.55 12.80 -1.87
C ASN A 10 2.66 13.29 -0.94
N ALA A 11 2.52 13.05 0.37
CA ALA A 11 3.54 13.38 1.35
C ALA A 11 4.84 12.58 1.10
N CYS A 12 4.73 11.26 0.91
CA CYS A 12 5.89 10.41 0.63
C CYS A 12 6.55 10.75 -0.71
N GLN A 13 5.77 11.08 -1.74
CA GLN A 13 6.33 11.51 -3.01
C GLN A 13 7.11 12.82 -2.86
N THR A 14 6.55 13.78 -2.13
CA THR A 14 7.22 15.07 -1.84
C THR A 14 8.49 14.87 -1.02
N GLN A 15 8.42 14.05 0.03
CA GLN A 15 9.54 13.79 0.94
C GLN A 15 10.72 13.09 0.25
N THR A 16 10.43 12.16 -0.65
CA THR A 16 11.45 11.33 -1.29
C THR A 16 11.93 11.90 -2.63
N GLY A 17 11.15 12.78 -3.25
CA GLY A 17 11.44 13.31 -4.59
C GLY A 17 11.35 12.26 -5.70
N VAL A 18 10.62 11.16 -5.47
CA VAL A 18 10.44 10.12 -6.50
C VAL A 18 9.69 10.69 -7.71
N ALA A 19 10.17 10.34 -8.90
CA ALA A 19 9.52 10.72 -10.14
C ALA A 19 8.18 9.98 -10.27
N THR A 20 7.14 10.70 -10.72
CA THR A 20 5.83 10.06 -11.01
C THR A 20 5.98 8.91 -12.00
N ALA A 21 6.88 9.04 -12.99
CA ALA A 21 7.18 7.99 -13.96
C ALA A 21 7.75 6.72 -13.32
N ASP A 22 8.54 6.82 -12.24
CA ASP A 22 9.07 5.64 -11.53
C ASP A 22 7.95 4.91 -10.78
N ILE A 23 7.03 5.65 -10.16
CA ILE A 23 5.84 5.07 -9.52
C ILE A 23 4.95 4.40 -10.57
N GLU A 24 4.74 5.04 -11.72
CA GLU A 24 3.95 4.51 -12.83
C GLU A 24 4.58 3.27 -13.47
N ALA A 25 5.91 3.20 -13.58
CA ALA A 25 6.62 2.04 -14.07
C ALA A 25 6.32 0.79 -13.23
N VAL A 26 6.26 0.93 -11.90
CA VAL A 26 5.88 -0.17 -10.98
C VAL A 26 4.47 -0.70 -11.28
N ARG A 27 3.54 0.16 -11.73
CA ARG A 27 2.20 -0.26 -12.19
C ARG A 27 2.25 -1.22 -13.37
N ASN A 28 3.23 -1.00 -14.23
CA ASN A 28 3.39 -1.76 -15.47
C ASN A 28 4.30 -2.98 -15.28
N GLY A 29 4.57 -3.38 -14.03
CA GLY A 29 5.46 -4.50 -13.71
C GLY A 29 6.94 -4.19 -13.92
N GLN A 30 7.31 -2.92 -14.15
CA GLN A 30 8.68 -2.48 -14.27
C GLN A 30 9.17 -1.97 -12.91
N TRP A 31 10.36 -2.36 -12.48
CA TRP A 31 10.85 -2.01 -11.16
C TRP A 31 12.13 -1.18 -11.25
N PRO A 32 12.05 0.14 -11.53
CA PRO A 32 13.21 1.01 -11.49
C PRO A 32 13.95 0.87 -10.16
N GLU A 33 15.28 0.92 -10.19
CA GLU A 33 16.11 0.76 -8.99
C GLU A 33 16.56 2.12 -8.43
N THR A 34 15.81 3.19 -8.70
CA THR A 34 16.14 4.53 -8.22
C THR A 34 16.02 4.61 -6.71
N ARG A 35 16.97 5.29 -6.07
CA ARG A 35 16.99 5.44 -4.60
C ARG A 35 15.69 6.06 -4.08
N GLN A 36 15.15 7.02 -4.81
CA GLN A 36 13.93 7.73 -4.45
C GLN A 36 12.72 6.80 -4.45
N LEU A 37 12.58 5.90 -5.43
CA LEU A 37 11.50 4.92 -5.47
C LEU A 37 11.58 3.93 -4.31
N LYS A 38 12.78 3.44 -4.01
CA LYS A 38 13.00 2.53 -2.88
C LYS A 38 12.59 3.17 -1.55
N CYS A 39 13.01 4.41 -1.33
CA CYS A 39 12.66 5.13 -0.12
C CYS A 39 11.20 5.59 -0.09
N TYR A 40 10.59 5.84 -1.25
CA TYR A 40 9.16 6.09 -1.35
C TYR A 40 8.35 4.89 -0.82
N MET A 41 8.70 3.67 -1.22
CA MET A 41 8.05 2.45 -0.72
C MET A 41 8.19 2.31 0.80
N TYR A 42 9.37 2.59 1.35
CA TYR A 42 9.57 2.55 2.80
C TYR A 42 8.80 3.66 3.53
N CYS A 43 8.74 4.88 2.99
CA CYS A 43 7.92 5.95 3.55
C CYS A 43 6.45 5.53 3.67
N LEU A 44 5.89 4.90 2.64
CA LEU A 44 4.52 4.39 2.70
C LEU A 44 4.33 3.42 3.87
N TRP A 45 5.29 2.52 4.10
CA TRP A 45 5.22 1.59 5.22
C TRP A 45 5.20 2.29 6.57
N GLU A 46 6.03 3.32 6.76
CA GLU A 46 6.02 4.11 8.00
C GLU A 46 4.69 4.83 8.19
N GLN A 47 4.20 5.51 7.15
CA GLN A 47 2.96 6.29 7.23
C GLN A 47 1.72 5.42 7.44
N PHE A 48 1.72 4.18 6.94
CA PHE A 48 0.63 3.23 7.12
C PHE A 48 0.79 2.33 8.35
N GLY A 49 1.85 2.49 9.14
CA GLY A 49 2.08 1.70 10.36
C GLY A 49 2.39 0.23 10.09
N LEU A 50 3.05 -0.07 8.97
CA LEU A 50 3.42 -1.43 8.57
C LEU A 50 4.74 -1.90 9.20
N VAL A 51 5.53 -0.97 9.72
CA VAL A 51 6.77 -1.25 10.44
C VAL A 51 6.56 -1.18 11.95
N ASP A 52 7.38 -1.92 12.69
CA ASP A 52 7.45 -1.83 14.15
C ASP A 52 8.42 -0.72 14.62
N ASP A 53 8.60 -0.60 15.94
CA ASP A 53 9.49 0.38 16.55
C ASP A 53 10.98 0.17 16.19
N LYS A 54 11.34 -1.02 15.68
CA LYS A 54 12.67 -1.33 15.17
C LYS A 54 12.82 -1.00 13.70
N ARG A 55 11.79 -0.40 13.08
CA ARG A 55 11.73 -0.08 11.65
C ARG A 55 11.74 -1.32 10.75
N GLU A 56 11.36 -2.47 11.29
CA GLU A 56 11.22 -3.71 10.54
C GLU A 56 9.76 -3.95 10.16
N LEU A 57 9.53 -4.61 9.02
CA LEU A 57 8.17 -4.95 8.60
C LEU A 57 7.49 -5.88 9.64
N SER A 58 6.32 -5.44 10.10
CA SER A 58 5.51 -6.08 11.12
C SER A 58 4.40 -6.92 10.51
N LEU A 59 4.35 -8.22 10.84
CA LEU A 59 3.22 -9.08 10.49
C LEU A 59 1.92 -8.52 11.05
N ASN A 60 1.94 -8.06 12.29
CA ASN A 60 0.76 -7.46 12.91
C ASN A 60 0.36 -6.18 12.20
N GLY A 61 1.32 -5.31 11.85
CA GLY A 61 1.06 -4.08 11.08
C GLY A 61 0.39 -4.39 9.73
N MET A 62 0.93 -5.35 8.98
CA MET A 62 0.36 -5.80 7.71
C MET A 62 -1.03 -6.42 7.87
N LEU A 63 -1.22 -7.31 8.84
CA LEU A 63 -2.52 -7.93 9.10
C LEU A 63 -3.57 -6.90 9.54
N THR A 64 -3.21 -5.95 10.40
CA THR A 64 -4.09 -4.86 10.82
C THR A 64 -4.46 -3.95 9.65
N PHE A 65 -3.50 -3.66 8.76
CA PHE A 65 -3.77 -2.86 7.56
C PHE A 65 -4.77 -3.55 6.63
N PHE A 66 -4.59 -4.85 6.38
CA PHE A 66 -5.43 -5.64 5.46
C PHE A 66 -6.64 -6.32 6.13
N GLN A 67 -6.91 -6.06 7.42
CA GLN A 67 -7.86 -6.81 8.24
C GLN A 67 -9.30 -6.88 7.71
N ARG A 68 -9.71 -5.91 6.88
CA ARG A 68 -11.08 -5.82 6.36
C ARG A 68 -11.37 -6.80 5.21
N ILE A 69 -10.36 -7.48 4.71
CA ILE A 69 -10.47 -8.38 3.55
C ILE A 69 -9.87 -9.73 3.97
N PRO A 70 -10.71 -10.69 4.42
CA PRO A 70 -10.24 -11.97 4.95
C PRO A 70 -9.34 -12.76 3.98
N ALA A 71 -9.55 -12.60 2.68
CA ALA A 71 -8.74 -13.21 1.62
C ALA A 71 -7.25 -12.80 1.69
N TYR A 72 -6.93 -11.62 2.24
CA TYR A 72 -5.54 -11.16 2.33
C TYR A 72 -4.77 -11.74 3.51
N ARG A 73 -5.43 -12.30 4.53
CA ARG A 73 -4.73 -12.83 5.71
C ARG A 73 -3.70 -13.90 5.32
N ALA A 74 -4.14 -14.90 4.56
CA ALA A 74 -3.27 -15.98 4.09
C ALA A 74 -2.19 -15.48 3.13
N GLU A 75 -2.52 -14.52 2.26
CA GLU A 75 -1.55 -13.93 1.32
C GLU A 75 -0.47 -13.12 2.04
N VAL A 76 -0.84 -12.33 3.04
CA VAL A 76 0.08 -11.54 3.86
C VAL A 76 1.00 -12.45 4.67
N GLU A 77 0.45 -13.49 5.29
CA GLU A 77 1.24 -14.48 6.04
C GLU A 77 2.24 -15.19 5.12
N LYS A 78 1.80 -15.62 3.92
CA LYS A 78 2.67 -16.23 2.92
C LYS A 78 3.75 -15.26 2.46
N ALA A 79 3.40 -14.02 2.13
CA ALA A 79 4.35 -13.01 1.67
C ALA A 79 5.38 -12.66 2.73
N ILE A 80 5.00 -12.56 4.00
CA ILE A 80 5.97 -12.35 5.07
C ILE A 80 6.87 -13.56 5.24
N SER A 81 6.32 -14.78 5.19
CA SER A 81 7.11 -16.01 5.29
C SER A 81 8.14 -16.14 4.17
N GLU A 82 7.78 -15.78 2.94
CA GLU A 82 8.62 -15.97 1.75
C GLU A 82 9.52 -14.76 1.47
N CYS A 83 9.03 -13.55 1.70
CA CYS A 83 9.70 -12.31 1.30
C CYS A 83 10.49 -11.60 2.41
N LYS A 84 10.17 -11.79 3.69
CA LYS A 84 10.78 -11.02 4.80
C LYS A 84 12.30 -11.20 4.89
N GLY A 85 12.81 -12.38 4.54
CA GLY A 85 14.24 -12.72 4.64
C GLY A 85 15.09 -12.33 3.43
N ILE A 86 14.49 -11.84 2.33
CA ILE A 86 15.21 -11.61 1.07
C ILE A 86 16.03 -10.32 1.13
N ALA A 87 15.58 -9.38 1.94
CA ALA A 87 16.11 -8.05 1.93
C ALA A 87 17.47 -7.92 2.62
N LYS A 88 18.36 -7.18 1.98
CA LYS A 88 19.69 -6.77 2.45
C LYS A 88 19.86 -5.28 2.21
N GLY A 89 20.64 -4.60 3.04
CA GLY A 89 20.87 -3.16 2.93
C GLY A 89 20.05 -2.35 3.92
N ASP A 90 19.79 -1.09 3.60
CA ASP A 90 19.00 -0.21 4.47
C ASP A 90 17.49 -0.40 4.29
N ASN A 91 16.72 0.32 5.09
CA ASN A 91 15.27 0.25 5.13
C ASN A 91 14.60 0.48 3.76
N CYS A 92 15.17 1.33 2.90
CA CYS A 92 14.62 1.58 1.56
C CYS A 92 14.88 0.38 0.64
N GLU A 93 16.10 -0.17 0.66
CA GLU A 93 16.43 -1.40 -0.08
C GLU A 93 15.56 -2.57 0.38
N TYR A 94 15.34 -2.66 1.69
CA TYR A 94 14.47 -3.66 2.29
C TYR A 94 13.03 -3.52 1.79
N ALA A 95 12.48 -2.31 1.82
CA ALA A 95 11.11 -2.07 1.33
C ALA A 95 10.97 -2.43 -0.15
N TYR A 96 11.93 -2.04 -0.98
CA TYR A 96 11.90 -2.36 -2.40
C TYR A 96 11.95 -3.86 -2.66
N ALA A 97 12.90 -4.58 -2.05
CA ALA A 97 13.05 -6.02 -2.24
C ALA A 97 11.80 -6.79 -1.80
N PHE A 98 11.23 -6.42 -0.66
CA PHE A 98 9.99 -7.02 -0.18
C PHE A 98 8.83 -6.76 -1.12
N ASN A 99 8.59 -5.50 -1.51
CA ASN A 99 7.48 -5.15 -2.40
C ASN A 99 7.58 -5.85 -3.77
N LYS A 100 8.79 -5.99 -4.31
CA LYS A 100 9.04 -6.71 -5.56
C LYS A 100 8.72 -8.20 -5.44
N CYS A 101 9.20 -8.85 -4.38
CA CYS A 101 8.84 -10.25 -4.11
C CYS A 101 7.34 -10.43 -3.89
N TYR A 102 6.71 -9.54 -3.12
CA TYR A 102 5.30 -9.67 -2.81
C TYR A 102 4.42 -9.54 -4.07
N ALA A 103 4.80 -8.66 -5.01
CA ALA A 103 4.09 -8.53 -6.28
C ALA A 103 4.09 -9.81 -7.12
N GLU A 104 5.10 -10.68 -6.97
CA GLU A 104 5.14 -12.00 -7.63
C GLU A 104 4.18 -13.01 -6.98
N LEU A 105 3.95 -12.89 -5.67
CA LEU A 105 3.10 -13.81 -4.90
C LEU A 105 1.62 -13.42 -4.90
N SER A 106 1.32 -12.13 -4.98
CA SER A 106 -0.04 -11.62 -5.07
C SER A 106 -0.10 -10.41 -6.00
N PRO A 107 -0.64 -10.54 -7.23
CA PRO A 107 -0.83 -9.42 -8.14
C PRO A 107 -1.90 -8.43 -7.66
N ARG A 108 -2.52 -8.66 -6.49
CA ARG A 108 -3.46 -7.74 -5.85
C ARG A 108 -2.78 -6.72 -4.95
N VAL A 109 -1.53 -6.97 -4.54
CA VAL A 109 -0.82 -6.08 -3.59
C VAL A 109 0.05 -5.05 -4.31
N SER A 110 0.36 -5.24 -5.59
CA SER A 110 0.96 -4.17 -6.42
C SER A 110 0.18 -2.86 -6.31
N ASP A 111 -1.14 -2.93 -6.11
CA ASP A 111 -2.04 -1.78 -5.99
C ASP A 111 -1.79 -0.94 -4.71
N PHE A 112 -1.15 -1.51 -3.68
CA PHE A 112 -0.74 -0.80 -2.46
C PHE A 112 0.33 0.26 -2.71
N ILE A 113 1.29 0.00 -3.62
CA ILE A 113 2.36 0.96 -3.97
C ILE A 113 1.78 2.17 -4.74
N LEU A 114 0.52 2.07 -5.17
CA LEU A 114 -0.04 2.84 -6.26
C LEU A 114 -1.32 3.60 -5.88
N PHE A 115 -1.64 3.78 -4.58
CA PHE A 115 -2.87 4.40 -4.05
C PHE A 115 -3.21 5.84 -4.57
N ASN A 116 -2.49 6.38 -5.55
CA ASN A 116 -2.76 7.69 -6.17
C ASN A 116 -3.72 7.64 -7.37
N ARG A 117 -4.83 6.92 -7.30
CA ARG A 117 -5.97 7.29 -8.16
C ARG A 117 -7.28 6.96 -7.48
N ASN A 118 -8.17 7.94 -7.58
CA ASN A 118 -9.58 7.93 -7.22
C ASN A 118 -10.38 6.91 -8.05
N GLU A 119 -9.92 5.66 -8.12
CA GLU A 119 -10.61 4.56 -8.76
C GLU A 119 -10.88 3.48 -7.71
N ASN A 120 -12.14 3.44 -7.32
CA ASN A 120 -12.88 2.26 -6.90
C ASN A 120 -12.16 0.95 -7.29
N TYR A 121 -11.50 0.31 -6.33
CA TYR A 121 -10.69 -0.91 -6.44
C TYR A 121 -11.37 -2.01 -7.31
N PRO A 122 -11.06 -2.13 -8.61
CA PRO A 122 -11.82 -3.03 -9.47
C PRO A 122 -11.47 -4.51 -9.23
N HIS A 123 -10.30 -4.83 -8.66
CA HIS A 123 -9.96 -6.21 -8.29
C HIS A 123 -10.70 -6.68 -7.01
N LEU A 124 -11.14 -5.76 -6.14
CA LEU A 124 -12.05 -6.06 -5.02
C LEU A 124 -13.49 -6.28 -5.49
N THR A 125 -13.86 -5.78 -6.67
CA THR A 125 -15.20 -5.97 -7.25
C THR A 125 -15.36 -7.23 -8.10
N ARG A 126 -14.26 -7.93 -8.44
CA ARG A 126 -14.31 -9.14 -9.26
C ARG A 126 -14.52 -10.42 -8.44
N ASP A 127 -14.42 -10.33 -7.11
CA ASP A 127 -14.94 -11.36 -6.21
C ASP A 127 -16.39 -11.03 -5.87
N ARG A 128 -17.33 -11.87 -6.32
CA ARG A 128 -18.77 -11.68 -6.09
C ARG A 128 -19.15 -11.63 -4.60
N THR A 129 -18.23 -11.96 -3.69
CA THR A 129 -18.46 -11.93 -2.24
C THR A 129 -18.14 -10.59 -1.56
N VAL A 130 -17.38 -9.67 -2.17
CA VAL A 130 -16.92 -8.42 -1.52
C VAL A 130 -17.74 -7.20 -1.96
N ARG A 131 -19.03 -7.39 -2.29
CA ARG A 131 -19.98 -6.27 -2.43
C ARG A 131 -20.55 -5.89 -1.07
N PHE A 132 -19.70 -5.51 -0.12
CA PHE A 132 -20.12 -5.00 1.18
C PHE A 132 -19.49 -3.63 1.46
N ARG A 133 -20.21 -2.60 1.01
CA ARG A 133 -20.43 -1.35 1.76
C ARG A 133 -19.17 -0.64 2.30
N LEU A 134 -18.38 -0.04 1.41
CA LEU A 134 -17.64 1.19 1.76
C LEU A 134 -18.63 2.35 1.87
N THR A 135 -19.40 2.38 2.95
CA THR A 135 -20.29 3.49 3.31
C THR A 135 -20.36 3.59 4.84
N ILE A 136 -19.20 3.75 5.47
CA ILE A 136 -19.12 4.17 6.88
C ILE A 136 -17.93 5.13 7.01
N TYR A 137 -18.05 6.33 6.42
CA TYR A 137 -17.46 7.58 6.93
C TYR A 137 -17.99 8.78 6.11
N SER A 138 -19.31 8.98 6.10
CA SER A 138 -19.92 10.21 5.59
C SER A 138 -21.19 10.53 6.37
N ASN A 139 -20.99 11.12 7.55
CA ASN A 139 -21.94 11.96 8.27
C ASN A 139 -21.01 12.78 9.20
N GLU A 140 -20.91 14.10 9.18
CA GLU A 140 -21.94 15.13 9.02
C GLU A 140 -21.30 16.40 8.44
N ARG A 141 -21.87 16.94 7.36
CA ARG A 141 -22.00 18.38 7.13
C ARG A 141 -23.05 18.53 6.03
N GLY A 142 -24.24 18.91 6.45
CA GLY A 142 -25.39 19.07 5.58
C GLY A 142 -25.17 20.15 4.53
N GLU A 143 -25.82 19.96 3.39
CA GLU A 143 -26.42 21.05 2.67
C GLU A 143 -27.71 20.53 2.02
N GLU A 144 -28.78 21.12 2.51
CA GLU A 144 -30.17 20.94 2.13
C GLU A 144 -30.35 21.54 0.73
N THR A 145 -30.64 20.71 -0.26
CA THR A 145 -30.99 21.18 -1.60
C THR A 145 -32.39 21.78 -1.57
N THR A 146 -32.46 23.08 -1.88
CA THR A 146 -33.66 23.82 -2.28
C THR A 146 -34.58 23.03 -3.21
N ALA A 147 -35.82 22.84 -2.77
CA ALA A 147 -37.05 22.87 -3.57
C ALA A 147 -38.24 23.13 -2.64
#